data_AF-A0A2N7IDG7-F1
#
_entry.id   AF-A0A2N7IDG7-F1
#
_cell.length_a   1.000
_cell.length_b   1.000
_cell.length_c   1.000
_cell.angle_alpha   90.00
_cell.angle_beta   90.00
_cell.angle_gamma   90.00
#
_symmetry.space_group_name_H-M   'P 1'
#
loop_
_entity.id
_entity.type
_entity.pdbx_description
1 polymer ?
#
loop_
_entity_poly.entity_id
_entity_poly.type
_entity_poly.pdbx_seq_one_letter_code
_entity_poly.pdbx_strand_id
1 'polypeptide(L)'
;MVVNPPELDPFFRFVRVAIVNALGGKEYACLPNESLEQYISIVNPNLPPLLYDFFVKFDYLYVLRQSNSTLNDEESEVLLSAENLIYEVQLTIM
;
A
#
# COMPACT_ATOMS: atom_id res chain seq x y z
N MET A 1 14.01 -6.94 -8.65
CA MET A 1 14.05 -6.98 -7.17
C MET A 1 12.79 -7.68 -6.71
N VAL A 2 12.91 -8.68 -5.84
CA VAL A 2 11.73 -9.30 -5.24
C VAL A 2 11.18 -8.29 -4.23
N VAL A 3 10.11 -7.62 -4.62
CA VAL A 3 9.31 -6.77 -3.74
C VAL A 3 8.43 -7.71 -2.92
N ASN A 4 8.38 -7.50 -1.60
CA ASN A 4 7.68 -8.30 -0.57
C ASN A 4 8.59 -9.32 0.16
N PRO A 5 9.39 -8.87 1.12
CA PRO A 5 9.83 -9.71 2.23
C PRO A 5 8.61 -10.39 2.85
N PRO A 6 8.67 -11.69 3.16
CA PRO A 6 7.56 -12.40 3.80
C PRO A 6 7.07 -11.72 5.10
N GLU A 7 7.97 -10.99 5.77
CA GLU A 7 7.69 -10.23 6.99
C GLU A 7 6.75 -9.04 6.76
N LEU A 8 6.73 -8.48 5.55
CA LEU A 8 5.88 -7.33 5.20
C LEU A 8 4.51 -7.74 4.63
N ASP A 9 4.34 -8.98 4.20
CA ASP A 9 3.09 -9.45 3.61
C ASP A 9 1.85 -9.22 4.51
N PRO A 10 1.91 -9.46 5.85
CA PRO A 10 0.79 -9.14 6.73
C PRO A 10 0.43 -7.64 6.73
N PHE A 11 1.43 -6.76 6.67
CA PHE A 11 1.23 -5.31 6.63
C PHE A 11 0.65 -4.87 5.29
N PHE A 12 1.20 -5.35 4.17
CA PHE A 12 0.69 -5.04 2.84
C PHE A 12 -0.72 -5.58 2.62
N ARG A 13 -1.04 -6.76 3.18
CA ARG A 13 -2.42 -7.27 3.21
C ARG A 13 -3.33 -6.37 4.03
N PHE A 14 -2.90 -5.93 5.21
CA PHE A 14 -3.65 -4.99 6.04
C PHE A 14 -3.99 -3.70 5.28
N VAL A 15 -3.02 -3.10 4.58
CA VAL A 15 -3.25 -1.89 3.77
C VAL A 15 -4.29 -2.13 2.68
N ARG A 16 -4.18 -3.23 1.92
CA ARG A 16 -5.18 -3.59 0.90
C ARG A 16 -6.59 -3.71 1.50
N VAL A 17 -6.72 -4.44 2.60
CA VAL A 17 -8.00 -4.62 3.29
C VAL A 17 -8.56 -3.29 3.81
N ALA A 18 -7.70 -2.41 4.35
CA ALA A 18 -8.12 -1.09 4.83
C ALA A 18 -8.68 -0.23 3.69
N ILE A 19 -8.02 -0.21 2.53
CA ILE A 19 -8.50 0.50 1.34
C ILE A 19 -9.84 -0.09 0.88
N VAL A 20 -9.92 -1.40 0.70
CA VAL A 20 -11.16 -2.08 0.29
C VAL A 20 -12.33 -1.75 1.24
N ASN A 21 -12.09 -1.78 2.55
CA ASN A 21 -13.09 -1.41 3.55
C ASN A 21 -13.51 0.06 3.44
N ALA A 22 -12.56 0.96 3.20
CA ALA A 22 -12.84 2.40 3.03
C ALA A 22 -13.68 2.66 1.77
N LEU A 23 -13.43 1.90 0.70
CA LEU A 23 -14.19 1.94 -0.56
C LEU A 23 -15.56 1.22 -0.48
N GLY A 24 -15.91 0.64 0.68
CA GLY A 24 -17.21 -0.01 0.92
C GLY A 24 -17.26 -1.51 0.66
N GLY A 25 -16.19 -2.14 0.17
CA GLY A 25 -16.12 -3.56 -0.21
C GLY A 25 -15.87 -4.51 0.96
N LYS A 26 -16.59 -4.39 2.08
CA LYS A 26 -16.33 -5.16 3.31
C LYS A 26 -16.35 -6.68 3.12
N GLU A 27 -17.18 -7.16 2.20
CA GLU A 27 -17.28 -8.57 1.82
C GLU A 27 -16.01 -9.11 1.15
N TYR A 28 -15.19 -8.22 0.57
CA TYR A 28 -13.92 -8.59 -0.08
C TYR A 28 -12.77 -8.72 0.91
N ALA A 29 -12.88 -8.24 2.16
CA ALA A 29 -11.79 -8.23 3.15
C ALA A 29 -11.23 -9.63 3.51
N CYS A 30 -12.04 -10.68 3.35
CA CYS A 30 -11.64 -12.07 3.60
C CYS A 30 -11.01 -12.75 2.37
N LEU A 31 -10.98 -12.07 1.21
CA LEU A 31 -10.50 -12.64 -0.03
C LEU A 31 -8.96 -12.55 -0.16
N PRO A 32 -8.38 -13.30 -1.12
CA PRO A 32 -6.97 -13.20 -1.46
C PRO A 32 -6.55 -11.80 -1.94
N ASN A 33 -5.25 -11.50 -1.83
CA ASN A 33 -4.69 -10.20 -2.23
C ASN A 33 -5.06 -9.82 -3.68
N GLU A 34 -5.04 -10.79 -4.59
CA GLU A 34 -5.42 -10.61 -6.01
C GLU A 34 -6.86 -10.09 -6.15
N SER A 35 -7.80 -10.62 -5.35
CA SER A 35 -9.19 -10.17 -5.35
C SER A 35 -9.35 -8.77 -4.75
N LEU A 36 -8.56 -8.44 -3.72
CA LEU A 36 -8.52 -7.09 -3.14
C LEU A 36 -8.01 -6.07 -4.18
N GLU A 37 -6.92 -6.40 -4.87
CA GLU A 37 -6.33 -5.53 -5.90
C GLU A 37 -7.26 -5.36 -7.11
N GLN A 38 -7.93 -6.43 -7.55
CA GLN A 38 -8.96 -6.35 -8.60
C GLN A 38 -10.09 -5.41 -8.20
N TYR A 39 -10.60 -5.54 -6.96
CA TYR A 39 -11.65 -4.64 -6.47
C TYR A 39 -11.18 -3.19 -6.45
N ILE A 40 -10.00 -2.91 -5.89
CA ILE A 40 -9.42 -1.57 -5.84
C ILE A 40 -9.30 -0.97 -7.24
N SER A 41 -8.80 -1.76 -8.21
CA SER A 41 -8.63 -1.33 -9.61
C SER A 41 -9.97 -1.02 -10.30
N ILE A 42 -11.02 -1.80 -10.01
CA ILE A 42 -12.37 -1.58 -10.55
C ILE A 42 -12.98 -0.28 -9.98
N VAL A 43 -12.81 -0.03 -8.68
CA VAL A 43 -13.40 1.13 -8.01
C VAL A 43 -12.67 2.42 -8.38
N ASN A 44 -11.34 2.41 -8.32
CA ASN A 44 -10.53 3.53 -8.79
C ASN A 44 -9.21 3.05 -9.43
N PRO A 45 -9.04 3.20 -10.75
CA PRO A 45 -7.85 2.75 -11.47
C PRO A 45 -6.57 3.56 -11.14
N ASN A 46 -6.68 4.69 -10.44
CA ASN A 46 -5.53 5.47 -9.98
C ASN A 46 -4.90 4.90 -8.70
N LEU A 47 -5.63 4.09 -7.93
CA LEU A 47 -5.15 3.53 -6.66
C LEU A 47 -4.07 2.44 -6.82
N PRO A 48 -4.18 1.47 -7.76
CA PRO A 48 -3.15 0.44 -7.95
C PRO A 48 -1.72 0.96 -8.13
N PRO A 49 -1.43 1.97 -8.99
CA PRO A 49 -0.06 2.48 -9.14
C PRO A 49 0.44 3.17 -7.86
N LEU A 50 -0.41 3.90 -7.13
CA LEU A 50 -0.04 4.53 -5.86
C LEU A 50 0.24 3.49 -4.77
N LEU A 51 -0.57 2.45 -4.72
CA LEU A 51 -0.41 1.34 -3.78
C LEU A 51 0.90 0.59 -4.04
N TYR A 52 1.22 0.35 -5.31
CA TYR A 52 2.48 -0.27 -5.71
C TYR A 52 3.68 0.60 -5.32
N ASP A 53 3.65 1.91 -5.61
CA ASP A 53 4.72 2.84 -5.24
C ASP A 53 4.95 2.87 -3.71
N PHE A 54 3.86 2.91 -2.93
CA PHE A 54 3.94 2.83 -1.48
C PHE A 54 4.61 1.52 -1.01
N PHE A 55 4.21 0.37 -1.53
CA PHE A 55 4.80 -0.92 -1.12
C PHE A 55 6.28 -1.02 -1.48
N VAL A 56 6.68 -0.57 -2.67
CA VAL A 56 8.09 -0.57 -3.09
C VAL A 56 8.94 0.32 -2.19
N LYS A 57 8.47 1.54 -1.90
CA LYS A 57 9.21 2.48 -1.04
C LYS A 57 9.30 1.98 0.40
N PHE A 58 8.22 1.38 0.92
CA PHE A 58 8.21 0.82 2.26
C PHE A 58 9.15 -0.40 2.37
N ASP A 59 9.14 -1.28 1.37
CA ASP A 59 10.08 -2.41 1.28
C ASP A 59 11.53 -1.93 1.27
N TYR A 60 11.83 -0.92 0.46
CA TYR A 60 13.15 -0.30 0.42
C TYR A 60 13.56 0.26 1.78
N LEU A 61 12.68 1.02 2.44
CA LEU A 61 12.93 1.56 3.78
C LEU A 61 13.17 0.45 4.81
N TYR A 62 12.41 -0.65 4.73
CA TYR A 62 12.57 -1.80 5.60
C TYR A 62 13.94 -2.46 5.44
N VAL A 63 14.41 -2.64 4.20
CA VAL A 63 15.74 -3.18 3.91
C VAL A 63 16.83 -2.24 4.43
N LEU A 64 16.71 -0.93 4.23
CA LEU A 64 17.67 0.06 4.74
C LEU A 64 17.74 0.08 6.27
N ARG A 65 16.58 -0.04 6.93
CA ARG A 65 16.49 -0.16 8.39
C ARG A 65 17.24 -1.39 8.89
N GLN A 66 17.16 -2.53 8.19
CA GLN A 66 17.92 -3.73 8.55
C GLN A 66 19.44 -3.57 8.38
N SER A 67 19.88 -2.76 7.42
CA SER A 67 21.30 -2.52 7.18
C SER A 67 21.92 -1.44 8.08
N ASN A 68 21.18 -0.92 9.06
CA ASN A 68 21.59 0.20 9.94
C ASN A 68 22.04 1.45 9.15
N SER A 69 21.48 1.66 7.96
CA SER A 69 21.77 2.85 7.16
C SER A 69 21.12 4.10 7.77
N THR A 70 21.70 5.28 7.54
CA THR A 70 21.04 6.58 7.79
C THR A 70 19.88 6.77 6.82
N LEU A 71 18.73 7.29 7.28
CA LEU A 71 17.42 7.23 6.58
C LEU A 71 16.85 8.60 6.27
N ASN A 72 17.70 9.58 6.01
CA ASN A 72 17.28 10.98 6.10
C ASN A 72 16.19 11.36 5.10
N ASP A 73 16.20 10.80 3.89
CA ASP A 73 15.25 11.18 2.82
C ASP A 73 14.19 10.10 2.56
N GLU A 74 14.51 8.82 2.81
CA GLU A 74 13.66 7.68 2.47
C GLU A 74 12.39 7.59 3.32
N GLU A 75 12.47 7.98 4.60
CA GLU A 75 11.28 8.04 5.46
C GLU A 75 10.28 9.07 4.94
N SER A 76 10.78 10.21 4.49
CA SER A 76 9.96 11.28 3.92
C SER A 76 9.30 10.82 2.62
N GLU A 77 10.01 10.10 1.76
CA GLU A 77 9.44 9.55 0.52
C GLU A 77 8.32 8.53 0.78
N VAL A 78 8.45 7.70 1.81
CA VAL A 78 7.40 6.76 2.24
C VAL A 78 6.19 7.50 2.80
N LEU A 79 6.40 8.55 3.59
CA LEU A 79 5.29 9.36 4.12
C LEU A 79 4.54 10.08 2.99
N LEU A 80 5.25 10.62 2.00
CA LEU A 80 4.66 11.28 0.84
C LEU A 80 3.85 10.30 -0.03
N SER A 81 4.34 9.08 -0.25
CA SER A 81 3.57 8.07 -1.00
C SER A 81 2.33 7.62 -0.23
N ALA A 82 2.42 7.50 1.10
CA ALA A 82 1.28 7.22 1.95
C ALA A 82 0.23 8.34 1.91
N GLU A 83 0.65 9.61 1.98
CA GLU A 83 -0.25 10.76 1.85
C GLU A 83 -0.98 10.78 0.50
N ASN A 84 -0.26 10.57 -0.60
CA ASN A 84 -0.87 10.51 -1.93
C ASN A 84 -1.93 9.40 -2.02
N LEU A 85 -1.64 8.23 -1.45
CA LEU A 85 -2.58 7.11 -1.41
C LEU A 85 -3.82 7.44 -0.56
N ILE A 86 -3.63 8.04 0.62
CA ILE A 86 -4.74 8.46 1.50
C ILE A 86 -5.62 9.48 0.78
N TYR A 87 -5.00 10.48 0.14
CA TYR A 87 -5.71 11.54 -0.57
C TYR A 87 -6.56 10.97 -1.71
N GLU A 88 -6.02 10.07 -2.53
CA GLU A 88 -6.76 9.44 -3.63
C GLU A 88 -7.93 8.57 -3.11
N VAL A 89 -7.72 7.82 -2.01
CA VAL A 89 -8.81 7.06 -1.37
C VAL A 89 -9.92 7.99 -0.89
N GLN A 90 -9.58 9.11 -0.26
CA GLN A 90 -10.56 10.09 0.22
C GLN A 90 -11.34 10.72 -0.94
N LEU A 91 -10.66 11.11 -2.02
CA LEU A 91 -11.31 11.61 -3.24
C LEU A 91 -12.28 10.60 -3.86
N THR A 92 -11.98 9.31 -3.75
CA THR A 92 -12.84 8.24 -4.28
C THR A 92 -14.15 8.09 -3.50
N ILE A 93 -14.15 8.43 -2.21
CA ILE A 93 -15.30 8.25 -1.31
C ILE A 93 -16.25 9.46 -1.34
N MET A 94 -15.77 10.64 -1.75
CA MET A 94 -16.54 11.88 -1.85
C MET A 94 -17.45 11.91 -3.08
#